data_AF-A0A7S4K063-F1
#
_entry.id   AF-A0A7S4K063-F1
#
_cell.length_a   1.000
_cell.length_b   1.000
_cell.length_c   1.000
_cell.angle_alpha   90.00
_cell.angle_beta   90.00
_cell.angle_gamma   90.00
#
_symmetry.space_group_name_H-M   'P 1'
#
loop_
_entity.id
_entity.type
_entity.pdbx_description
1 polymer ?
#
loop_
_entity_poly.entity_id
_entity_poly.type
_entity_poly.pdbx_seq_one_letter_code
_entity_poly.pdbx_strand_id
1 'polypeptide(L)'
;SIDRRTEAAEAAKKGLSQDGDEASCCDTALLSCEPPRAELTMLANCATDAYYRVIAAASGGIPAILRAMNAFPLDEETQASGCAALASISMKNSFNQSSAGREGAAGRVLDAMANFPLSIAVQGAGCDALDALTSMTPGNVELLMKYERHDFVKVVEGALERFLPPSCREGGEAALRRASALR
;
A
#
# COMPACT_ATOMS: atom_id res chain seq x y z
N SER A 1 34.72 -34.39 -8.45
CA SER A 1 33.40 -34.59 -7.78
C SER A 1 32.74 -33.27 -7.36
N ILE A 2 33.13 -32.12 -7.91
CA ILE A 2 32.55 -30.80 -7.59
C ILE A 2 31.83 -30.21 -8.81
N ASP A 3 32.22 -30.57 -10.04
CA ASP A 3 31.67 -29.97 -11.27
C ASP A 3 30.21 -30.34 -11.61
N ARG A 4 29.70 -31.52 -11.20
CA ARG A 4 28.30 -31.88 -11.49
C ARG A 4 27.28 -31.12 -10.65
N ARG A 5 27.70 -30.50 -9.53
CA ARG A 5 26.80 -29.70 -8.67
C ARG A 5 26.66 -28.25 -9.15
N THR A 6 27.70 -27.71 -9.80
CA THR A 6 27.66 -26.35 -10.38
C THR A 6 26.85 -26.33 -11.68
N GLU A 7 26.98 -27.34 -12.54
CA GLU A 7 26.21 -27.44 -13.78
C GLU A 7 24.69 -27.60 -13.55
N ALA A 8 24.28 -28.31 -12.48
CA ALA A 8 22.88 -28.44 -12.11
C ALA A 8 22.27 -27.14 -11.53
N ALA A 9 23.08 -26.32 -10.84
CA ALA A 9 22.65 -25.04 -10.30
C ALA A 9 22.51 -23.96 -11.40
N GLU A 10 23.33 -24.05 -12.46
CA GLU A 10 23.31 -23.10 -13.57
C GLU A 10 22.20 -23.43 -14.59
N ALA A 11 21.86 -24.71 -14.76
CA ALA A 11 20.67 -25.14 -15.50
C ALA A 11 19.35 -24.70 -14.84
N ALA A 12 19.29 -24.67 -13.50
CA ALA A 12 18.11 -24.19 -12.77
C ALA A 12 17.89 -22.66 -12.89
N LYS A 13 18.94 -21.90 -13.20
CA LYS A 13 18.85 -20.43 -13.36
C LYS A 13 18.45 -20.00 -14.77
N LYS A 14 18.60 -20.89 -15.76
CA LYS A 14 18.31 -20.63 -17.19
C LYS A 14 16.89 -20.99 -17.62
N GLY A 15 16.07 -21.58 -16.73
CA GLY A 15 14.68 -21.96 -16.98
C GLY A 15 13.62 -20.95 -16.50
N LEU A 16 14.03 -19.79 -15.99
CA LEU A 16 13.13 -18.70 -15.59
C LEU A 16 13.16 -17.57 -16.62
N SER A 17 12.88 -17.91 -17.87
CA SER A 17 12.33 -16.99 -18.86
C SER A 17 10.81 -17.13 -18.82
N GLN A 18 10.14 -16.20 -18.15
CA GLN A 18 8.73 -15.90 -18.34
C GLN A 18 8.70 -14.44 -18.82
N ASP A 19 9.04 -14.19 -20.08
CA ASP A 19 8.01 -13.87 -21.08
C ASP A 19 6.72 -14.69 -20.92
N GLY A 20 5.70 -14.01 -20.42
CA GLY A 20 4.35 -14.51 -20.28
C GLY A 20 3.44 -13.35 -19.93
N ASP A 21 2.72 -12.88 -20.94
CA ASP A 21 1.64 -11.90 -20.89
C ASP A 21 0.69 -12.08 -19.68
N GLU A 22 0.93 -11.38 -18.56
CA GLU A 22 -0.03 -11.32 -17.42
C GLU A 22 -1.15 -10.28 -17.63
N ALA A 23 -1.22 -9.64 -18.79
CA ALA A 23 -2.14 -8.52 -19.02
C ALA A 23 -3.52 -8.89 -19.59
N SER A 24 -3.86 -10.18 -19.82
CA SER A 24 -5.04 -10.51 -20.64
C SER A 24 -6.19 -11.27 -19.95
N CYS A 25 -6.12 -11.62 -18.66
CA CYS A 25 -7.16 -12.48 -18.06
C CYS A 25 -8.02 -11.85 -16.95
N CYS A 26 -7.80 -10.58 -16.57
CA CYS A 26 -8.44 -10.03 -15.36
C CYS A 26 -9.78 -9.32 -15.57
N ASP A 27 -10.05 -8.74 -16.75
CA ASP A 27 -11.18 -7.82 -16.90
C ASP A 27 -12.57 -8.50 -16.90
N THR A 28 -12.67 -9.77 -17.27
CA THR A 28 -13.97 -10.49 -17.31
C THR A 28 -14.28 -11.29 -16.04
N ALA A 29 -13.31 -11.54 -15.16
CA ALA A 29 -13.50 -12.33 -13.94
C ALA A 29 -13.98 -11.50 -12.73
N LEU A 30 -13.80 -10.18 -12.76
CA LEU A 30 -14.16 -9.27 -11.65
C LEU A 30 -15.67 -9.15 -11.40
N LEU A 31 -16.52 -9.52 -12.37
CA LEU A 31 -17.99 -9.41 -12.25
C LEU A 31 -18.62 -10.42 -11.26
N SER A 32 -17.85 -11.37 -10.71
CA SER A 32 -18.35 -12.41 -9.80
C SER A 32 -17.54 -12.61 -8.51
N CYS A 33 -16.51 -11.78 -8.27
CA CYS A 33 -15.69 -11.86 -7.08
C CYS A 33 -16.19 -10.86 -6.03
N GLU A 34 -16.51 -11.33 -4.82
CA GLU A 34 -16.85 -10.43 -3.72
C GLU A 34 -15.60 -9.66 -3.24
N PRO A 35 -15.75 -8.40 -2.80
CA PRO A 35 -14.61 -7.64 -2.28
C PRO A 35 -14.07 -8.28 -0.99
N PRO A 36 -12.73 -8.40 -0.83
CA PRO A 36 -12.09 -9.13 0.27
C PRO A 36 -12.02 -8.30 1.57
N ARG A 37 -13.16 -7.77 2.01
CA ARG A 37 -13.28 -6.80 3.11
C ARG A 37 -12.83 -7.41 4.44
N ALA A 38 -13.30 -8.62 4.71
CA ALA A 38 -13.01 -9.33 5.96
C ALA A 38 -11.53 -9.70 6.03
N GLU A 39 -10.94 -10.15 4.92
CA GLU A 39 -9.53 -10.53 4.81
C GLU A 39 -8.61 -9.34 5.06
N LEU A 40 -8.93 -8.17 4.46
CA LEU A 40 -8.18 -6.94 4.70
C LEU A 40 -8.28 -6.48 6.14
N THR A 41 -9.47 -6.57 6.73
CA THR A 41 -9.70 -6.22 8.14
C THR A 41 -8.93 -7.14 9.08
N MET A 42 -8.93 -8.45 8.82
CA MET A 42 -8.13 -9.41 9.59
C MET A 42 -6.65 -9.11 9.48
N LEU A 43 -6.15 -8.82 8.27
CA LEU A 43 -4.75 -8.48 8.06
C LEU A 43 -4.34 -7.22 8.82
N ALA A 44 -5.19 -6.18 8.82
CA ALA A 44 -4.97 -4.95 9.57
C ALA A 44 -4.89 -5.21 11.08
N ASN A 45 -5.76 -6.07 11.60
CA ASN A 45 -5.81 -6.43 13.03
C ASN A 45 -4.61 -7.30 13.44
N CYS A 46 -4.25 -8.31 12.66
CA CYS A 46 -3.11 -9.17 12.94
C CYS A 46 -1.79 -8.39 12.93
N ALA A 47 -1.65 -7.40 12.04
CA ALA A 47 -0.48 -6.56 11.94
C ALA A 47 -0.38 -5.47 13.03
N THR A 48 -1.22 -5.50 14.07
CA THR A 48 -1.03 -4.61 15.24
C THR A 48 0.19 -5.01 16.07
N ASP A 49 0.52 -6.30 16.13
CA ASP A 49 1.75 -6.82 16.75
C ASP A 49 2.94 -6.71 15.79
N ALA A 50 4.08 -6.21 16.29
CA ALA A 50 5.29 -6.04 15.50
C ALA A 50 5.81 -7.34 14.87
N TYR A 51 5.61 -8.49 15.53
CA TYR A 51 5.99 -9.80 15.01
C TYR A 51 5.18 -10.16 13.75
N TYR A 52 3.86 -9.98 13.82
CA TYR A 52 2.97 -10.32 12.70
C TYR A 52 3.09 -9.34 11.52
N ARG A 53 3.53 -8.09 11.73
CA ARG A 53 3.84 -7.16 10.62
C ARG A 53 4.90 -7.71 9.67
N VAL A 54 5.95 -8.32 10.22
CA VAL A 54 7.04 -8.90 9.43
C VAL A 54 6.53 -10.12 8.67
N ILE A 55 5.80 -11.01 9.33
CA ILE A 55 5.26 -12.23 8.71
C ILE A 55 4.27 -11.88 7.61
N ALA A 56 3.34 -10.96 7.87
CA ALA A 56 2.32 -10.55 6.90
C ALA A 56 2.96 -9.98 5.63
N ALA A 57 3.96 -9.09 5.77
CA ALA A 57 4.68 -8.55 4.62
C ALA A 57 5.48 -9.63 3.87
N ALA A 58 6.23 -10.46 4.58
CA ALA A 58 7.05 -11.54 3.99
C ALA A 58 6.20 -12.60 3.27
N SER A 59 4.94 -12.76 3.67
CA SER A 59 3.99 -13.69 3.06
C SER A 59 3.21 -13.08 1.87
N GLY A 60 3.66 -11.94 1.34
CA GLY A 60 3.03 -11.29 0.20
C GLY A 60 1.81 -10.43 0.55
N GLY A 61 1.65 -10.04 1.82
CA GLY A 61 0.53 -9.22 2.28
C GLY A 61 0.43 -7.86 1.59
N ILE A 62 1.56 -7.19 1.35
CA ILE A 62 1.57 -5.88 0.66
C ILE A 62 1.03 -6.00 -0.77
N PRO A 63 1.58 -6.86 -1.67
CA PRO A 63 0.99 -7.08 -2.99
C PRO A 63 -0.47 -7.52 -2.96
N ALA A 64 -0.87 -8.35 -2.00
CA ALA A 64 -2.26 -8.80 -1.87
C ALA A 64 -3.21 -7.64 -1.55
N ILE A 65 -2.86 -6.76 -0.60
CA ILE A 65 -3.64 -5.56 -0.29
C ILE A 65 -3.77 -4.66 -1.51
N LEU A 66 -2.66 -4.40 -2.21
CA LEU A 66 -2.67 -3.52 -3.37
C LEU A 66 -3.50 -4.08 -4.52
N ARG A 67 -3.48 -5.39 -4.74
CA ARG A 67 -4.37 -6.05 -5.72
C ARG A 67 -5.83 -5.91 -5.33
N ALA A 68 -6.19 -6.10 -4.07
CA ALA A 68 -7.56 -5.90 -3.60
C ALA A 68 -8.05 -4.46 -3.82
N MET A 69 -7.25 -3.47 -3.41
CA MET A 69 -7.58 -2.05 -3.61
C MET A 69 -7.66 -1.67 -5.10
N ASN A 70 -6.92 -2.37 -5.97
CA ASN A 70 -6.99 -2.22 -7.43
C ASN A 70 -8.25 -2.81 -8.03
N ALA A 71 -8.63 -4.01 -7.60
CA ALA A 71 -9.79 -4.74 -8.09
C ALA A 71 -11.10 -4.05 -7.70
N PHE A 72 -11.13 -3.41 -6.53
CA PHE A 72 -12.34 -2.78 -5.98
C PHE A 72 -12.12 -1.29 -5.65
N PRO A 73 -11.80 -0.45 -6.66
CA PRO A 73 -11.41 0.94 -6.44
C PRO A 73 -12.56 1.84 -5.95
N LEU A 74 -13.80 1.36 -6.12
CA LEU A 74 -15.05 2.05 -5.76
C LEU A 74 -15.82 1.33 -4.64
N ASP A 75 -15.19 0.39 -3.93
CA ASP A 75 -15.72 -0.18 -2.69
C ASP A 75 -15.11 0.50 -1.47
N GLU A 76 -15.90 1.31 -0.77
CA GLU A 76 -15.43 2.15 0.34
C GLU A 76 -14.75 1.34 1.44
N GLU A 77 -15.36 0.22 1.84
CA GLU A 77 -14.86 -0.63 2.91
C GLU A 77 -13.55 -1.31 2.53
N THR A 78 -13.44 -1.81 1.29
CA THR A 78 -12.17 -2.35 0.77
C THR A 78 -11.06 -1.30 0.77
N GLN A 79 -11.37 -0.06 0.38
CA GLN A 79 -10.37 1.02 0.40
C GLN A 79 -9.97 1.38 1.83
N ALA A 80 -10.93 1.53 2.75
CA ALA A 80 -10.65 1.86 4.15
C ALA A 80 -9.82 0.75 4.83
N SER A 81 -10.23 -0.52 4.69
CA SER A 81 -9.51 -1.66 5.26
C SER A 81 -8.17 -1.89 4.59
N GLY A 82 -8.04 -1.62 3.29
CA GLY A 82 -6.77 -1.67 2.58
C GLY A 82 -5.77 -0.63 3.10
N CYS A 83 -6.20 0.62 3.25
CA CYS A 83 -5.40 1.67 3.87
C CYS A 83 -4.99 1.30 5.31
N ALA A 84 -5.93 0.83 6.14
CA ALA A 84 -5.65 0.41 7.51
C ALA A 84 -4.63 -0.75 7.56
N ALA A 85 -4.75 -1.73 6.67
CA ALA A 85 -3.81 -2.84 6.59
C ALA A 85 -2.39 -2.38 6.21
N LEU A 86 -2.28 -1.46 5.23
CA LEU A 86 -1.01 -0.85 4.84
C LEU A 86 -0.38 -0.06 6.00
N ALA A 87 -1.20 0.70 6.73
CA ALA A 87 -0.76 1.45 7.91
C ALA A 87 -0.17 0.50 8.96
N SER A 88 -0.92 -0.54 9.35
CA SER A 88 -0.49 -1.53 10.34
C SER A 88 0.80 -2.24 9.93
N ILE A 89 0.89 -2.75 8.71
CA ILE A 89 2.08 -3.50 8.23
C ILE A 89 3.32 -2.59 8.15
N SER A 90 3.15 -1.32 7.77
CA SER A 90 4.27 -0.39 7.56
C SER A 90 4.70 0.35 8.84
N MET A 91 3.86 0.35 9.86
CA MET A 91 4.09 1.11 11.08
C MET A 91 5.40 0.69 11.75
N LYS A 92 6.30 1.67 11.94
CA LYS A 92 7.61 1.52 12.60
C LYS A 92 8.47 0.38 12.02
N ASN A 93 8.32 0.08 10.73
CA ASN A 93 9.09 -0.97 10.05
C ASN A 93 9.61 -0.46 8.70
N SER A 94 10.88 -0.04 8.67
CA SER A 94 11.51 0.54 7.47
C SER A 94 11.64 -0.45 6.31
N PHE A 95 11.78 -1.76 6.58
CA PHE A 95 11.82 -2.78 5.53
C PHE A 95 10.47 -2.88 4.81
N ASN A 96 9.38 -2.97 5.58
CA ASN A 96 8.03 -3.00 5.04
C ASN A 96 7.68 -1.69 4.32
N GLN A 97 8.06 -0.53 4.89
CA GLN A 97 7.89 0.77 4.22
C GLN A 97 8.62 0.83 2.88
N SER A 98 9.87 0.37 2.83
CA SER A 98 10.64 0.34 1.58
C SER A 98 10.03 -0.62 0.56
N SER A 99 9.51 -1.78 1.02
CA SER A 99 8.81 -2.72 0.15
C SER A 99 7.52 -2.14 -0.40
N ALA A 100 6.70 -1.54 0.45
CA ALA A 100 5.46 -0.87 0.05
C ALA A 100 5.72 0.32 -0.90
N GLY A 101 6.82 1.04 -0.70
CA GLY A 101 7.27 2.10 -1.60
C GLY A 101 7.56 1.59 -3.01
N ARG A 102 8.30 0.49 -3.15
CA ARG A 102 8.59 -0.13 -4.45
C ARG A 102 7.33 -0.62 -5.17
N GLU A 103 6.34 -1.08 -4.42
CA GLU A 103 5.05 -1.54 -4.95
C GLU A 103 4.06 -0.39 -5.24
N GLY A 104 4.45 0.87 -5.01
CA GLY A 104 3.59 2.03 -5.27
C GLY A 104 2.43 2.20 -4.29
N ALA A 105 2.53 1.64 -3.07
CA ALA A 105 1.46 1.67 -2.08
C ALA A 105 1.00 3.10 -1.73
N ALA A 106 1.95 4.03 -1.66
CA ALA A 106 1.69 5.45 -1.39
C ALA A 106 0.74 6.08 -2.42
N GLY A 107 0.97 5.83 -3.72
CA GLY A 107 0.07 6.29 -4.79
C GLY A 107 -1.31 5.61 -4.73
N ARG A 108 -1.36 4.32 -4.35
CA ARG A 108 -2.63 3.61 -4.15
C ARG A 108 -3.47 4.20 -3.03
N VAL A 109 -2.84 4.61 -1.93
CA VAL A 109 -3.54 5.32 -0.84
C VAL A 109 -4.09 6.66 -1.31
N LEU A 110 -3.34 7.40 -2.15
CA LEU A 110 -3.86 8.64 -2.74
C LEU A 110 -5.06 8.42 -3.66
N ASP A 111 -5.03 7.37 -4.51
CA ASP A 111 -6.18 7.01 -5.35
C ASP A 111 -7.43 6.74 -4.48
N ALA A 112 -7.26 5.99 -3.39
CA ALA A 112 -8.35 5.68 -2.45
C ALA A 112 -8.96 6.96 -1.85
N MET A 113 -8.11 7.85 -1.33
CA MET A 113 -8.54 9.12 -0.75
C MET A 113 -9.20 10.03 -1.80
N ALA A 114 -8.71 10.04 -3.04
CA ALA A 114 -9.29 10.82 -4.12
C ALA A 114 -10.65 10.27 -4.60
N ASN A 115 -10.84 8.95 -4.58
CA ASN A 115 -12.12 8.31 -4.93
C ASN A 115 -13.20 8.50 -3.86
N PHE A 116 -12.80 8.65 -2.59
CA PHE A 116 -13.72 8.76 -1.45
C PHE A 116 -13.51 10.03 -0.62
N PRO A 117 -13.61 11.24 -1.21
CA PRO A 117 -13.28 12.50 -0.54
C PRO A 117 -14.20 12.83 0.64
N LEU A 118 -15.36 12.18 0.75
CA LEU A 118 -16.34 12.38 1.83
C LEU A 118 -16.36 11.24 2.86
N SER A 119 -15.61 10.16 2.65
CA SER A 119 -15.56 9.04 3.61
C SER A 119 -14.55 9.32 4.71
N ILE A 120 -15.04 9.56 5.92
CA ILE A 120 -14.17 9.72 7.10
C ILE A 120 -13.28 8.49 7.30
N ALA A 121 -13.83 7.29 7.06
CA ALA A 121 -13.10 6.04 7.22
C ALA A 121 -11.91 5.95 6.25
N VAL A 122 -12.12 6.23 4.95
CA VAL A 122 -11.06 6.19 3.95
C VAL A 122 -10.05 7.33 4.18
N GLN A 123 -10.51 8.55 4.49
CA GLN A 123 -9.62 9.67 4.73
C GLN A 123 -8.73 9.45 5.97
N GLY A 124 -9.30 8.96 7.07
CA GLY A 124 -8.56 8.71 8.30
C GLY A 124 -7.54 7.59 8.12
N ALA A 125 -7.98 6.43 7.61
CA ALA A 125 -7.10 5.31 7.34
C ALA A 125 -6.03 5.67 6.29
N GLY A 126 -6.37 6.49 5.30
CA GLY A 126 -5.44 6.99 4.29
C GLY A 126 -4.36 7.87 4.90
N CYS A 127 -4.72 8.86 5.72
CA CYS A 127 -3.76 9.70 6.45
C CYS A 127 -2.81 8.87 7.33
N ASP A 128 -3.33 7.89 8.06
CA ASP A 128 -2.52 6.99 8.90
C ASP A 128 -1.57 6.12 8.05
N ALA A 129 -2.05 5.62 6.90
CA ALA A 129 -1.22 4.86 5.97
C ALA A 129 -0.09 5.70 5.38
N LEU A 130 -0.38 6.94 4.96
CA LEU A 130 0.65 7.85 4.43
C LEU A 130 1.69 8.19 5.49
N ASP A 131 1.30 8.44 6.74
CA ASP A 131 2.25 8.65 7.84
C ASP A 131 3.13 7.41 8.06
N ALA A 132 2.50 6.24 8.19
CA ALA A 132 3.21 4.99 8.42
C ALA A 132 4.22 4.69 7.30
N LEU A 133 3.82 4.87 6.03
CA LEU A 133 4.64 4.63 4.85
C LEU A 133 5.82 5.60 4.74
N THR A 134 5.68 6.83 5.24
CA THR A 134 6.69 7.89 5.06
C THR A 134 7.56 8.14 6.29
N SER A 135 7.15 7.65 7.45
CA SER A 135 7.75 7.96 8.76
C SER A 135 9.24 7.68 8.90
N MET A 136 9.74 6.59 8.31
CA MET A 136 11.17 6.19 8.41
C MET A 136 11.82 6.04 7.04
N THR A 137 11.10 6.32 5.96
CA THR A 137 11.55 6.13 4.58
C THR A 137 11.26 7.38 3.75
N PRO A 138 12.15 8.40 3.78
CA PRO A 138 11.95 9.65 3.06
C PRO A 138 11.74 9.47 1.55
N GLY A 139 12.35 8.45 0.94
CA GLY A 139 12.16 8.13 -0.48
C GLY A 139 10.69 7.86 -0.85
N ASN A 140 9.87 7.38 0.09
CA ASN A 140 8.44 7.20 -0.16
C ASN A 140 7.70 8.53 -0.31
N VAL A 141 8.17 9.59 0.36
CA VAL A 141 7.62 10.95 0.19
C VAL A 141 7.96 11.49 -1.19
N GLU A 142 9.18 11.25 -1.69
CA GLU A 142 9.56 11.65 -3.05
C GLU A 142 8.73 10.94 -4.11
N LEU A 143 8.52 9.63 -3.96
CA LEU A 143 7.67 8.85 -4.87
C LEU A 143 6.25 9.39 -4.88
N LEU A 144 5.73 9.77 -3.71
CA LEU A 144 4.40 10.29 -3.55
C LEU A 144 4.25 11.70 -4.13
N MET A 145 5.28 12.55 -4.00
CA MET A 145 5.34 13.87 -4.65
C MET A 145 5.44 13.79 -6.18
N LYS A 146 6.06 12.73 -6.71
CA LYS A 146 6.17 12.46 -8.14
C LYS A 146 4.95 11.72 -8.71
N TYR A 147 3.93 11.44 -7.88
CA TYR A 147 2.74 10.71 -8.33
C TYR A 147 1.85 11.59 -9.20
N GLU A 148 1.76 11.27 -10.50
CA GLU A 148 1.16 12.16 -11.49
C GLU A 148 -0.38 12.18 -11.48
N ARG A 149 -1.03 11.10 -10.99
CA ARG A 149 -2.50 10.97 -11.06
C ARG A 149 -3.22 11.93 -10.12
N HIS A 150 -2.63 12.21 -8.97
CA HIS A 150 -3.23 13.07 -7.95
C HIS A 150 -2.18 13.94 -7.28
N ASP A 151 -2.50 15.22 -7.11
CA ASP A 151 -1.70 16.14 -6.30
C ASP A 151 -1.85 15.76 -4.83
N PHE A 152 -0.82 15.11 -4.29
CA PHE A 152 -0.75 14.69 -2.89
C PHE A 152 -1.18 15.78 -1.91
N VAL A 153 -0.63 16.98 -2.07
CA VAL A 153 -0.81 18.05 -1.10
C VAL A 153 -2.28 18.44 -1.08
N LYS A 154 -2.89 18.60 -2.26
CA LYS A 154 -4.33 18.92 -2.37
C LYS A 154 -5.22 17.82 -1.83
N VAL A 155 -4.89 16.55 -2.07
CA VAL A 155 -5.68 15.42 -1.56
C VAL A 155 -5.68 15.42 -0.03
N VAL A 156 -4.50 15.56 0.59
CA VAL A 156 -4.40 15.52 2.05
C VAL A 156 -4.95 16.79 2.70
N GLU A 157 -4.67 17.98 2.16
CA GLU A 157 -5.29 19.22 2.66
C GLU A 157 -6.82 19.14 2.58
N GLY A 158 -7.35 18.67 1.45
CA GLY A 158 -8.78 18.45 1.27
C GLY A 158 -9.37 17.43 2.24
N ALA A 159 -8.62 16.41 2.65
CA ALA A 159 -9.02 15.47 3.69
C ALA A 159 -9.08 16.15 5.07
N LEU A 160 -8.03 16.89 5.40
CA LEU A 160 -7.86 17.54 6.70
C LEU A 160 -8.92 18.63 6.94
N GLU A 161 -9.18 19.49 5.95
CA GLU A 161 -10.09 20.64 6.08
C GLU A 161 -11.55 20.24 6.32
N ARG A 162 -11.96 19.09 5.83
CA ARG A 162 -13.36 18.81 5.54
C ARG A 162 -14.00 17.90 6.59
N PHE A 163 -13.29 16.87 7.07
CA PHE A 163 -13.95 15.80 7.83
C PHE A 163 -13.12 15.08 8.92
N LEU A 164 -11.83 15.39 9.09
CA LEU A 164 -11.01 14.63 10.05
C LEU A 164 -11.09 15.22 11.46
N PRO A 165 -11.55 14.46 12.48
CA PRO A 165 -11.39 14.87 13.87
C PRO A 165 -9.89 15.02 14.18
N PRO A 166 -9.50 15.86 15.16
CA PRO A 166 -8.09 16.16 15.44
C PRO A 166 -7.18 14.93 15.58
N SER A 167 -7.73 13.84 16.15
CA SER A 167 -7.03 12.56 16.31
C SER A 167 -6.61 11.90 14.98
N CYS A 168 -7.37 12.11 13.90
CA CYS A 168 -7.11 11.50 12.59
C CYS A 168 -6.37 12.45 11.64
N ARG A 169 -6.12 13.70 12.06
CA ARG A 169 -5.37 14.70 11.27
C ARG A 169 -3.85 14.53 11.40
N GLU A 170 -3.38 14.02 12.54
CA GLU A 170 -1.97 13.99 12.88
C GLU A 170 -1.12 13.28 11.80
N GLY A 171 -1.59 12.13 11.29
CA GLY A 171 -0.89 11.39 10.25
C GLY A 171 -0.77 12.17 8.93
N GLY A 172 -1.88 12.79 8.49
CA GLY A 172 -1.91 13.61 7.27
C GLY A 172 -1.00 14.84 7.38
N GLU A 173 -1.07 15.55 8.51
CA GLU A 173 -0.19 16.70 8.77
C GLU A 173 1.29 16.29 8.87
N ALA A 174 1.59 15.14 9.48
CA ALA A 174 2.95 14.62 9.55
C ALA A 174 3.50 14.30 8.16
N ALA A 175 2.70 13.68 7.29
CA ALA A 175 3.06 13.44 5.90
C ALA A 175 3.34 14.75 5.15
N LEU A 176 2.47 15.76 5.29
CA LEU A 176 2.66 17.09 4.68
C LEU A 176 3.94 17.78 5.20
N ARG A 177 4.24 17.71 6.50
CA ARG A 177 5.47 18.27 7.09
C ARG A 177 6.74 17.62 6.52
N ARG A 178 6.74 16.30 6.31
CA ARG A 178 7.89 15.61 5.70
C ARG A 178 8.08 16.05 4.25
N ALA A 179 6.97 16.24 3.55
CA ALA A 179 6.96 16.70 2.18
C ALA A 179 7.46 18.14 2.00
N SER A 180 7.10 19.05 2.90
CA SER A 180 7.62 20.42 2.86
C SER A 180 9.11 20.49 3.16
N ALA A 181 9.64 19.57 3.98
CA ALA A 181 11.06 19.48 4.30
C ALA A 181 11.95 18.99 3.14
N LEU A 182 11.36 18.47 2.05
CA LEU A 182 12.08 18.07 0.83
C LEU A 182 12.16 19.18 -0.23
N ARG A 183 11.53 20.32 0.00
CA ARG A 183 11.59 21.51 -0.87
C ARG A 183 12.73 22.41 -0.47
#